data_AF-E6W7I8-F1
#
_entry.id   AF-E6W7I8-F1
#
_cell.length_a   1.000
_cell.length_b   1.000
_cell.length_c   1.000
_cell.angle_alpha   90.00
_cell.angle_beta   90.00
_cell.angle_gamma   90.00
#
_symmetry.space_group_name_H-M   'P 1'
#
loop_
_entity.id
_entity.type
_entity.pdbx_description
1 polymer ?
#
loop_
_entity_poly.entity_id
_entity_poly.type
_entity_poly.pdbx_seq_one_letter_code
_entity_poly.pdbx_strand_id
1 'polypeptide(L)'
;MIPTMMNTHKAYKSLQQAGVDERQAEVLVEIFAEMQQEHALTKADLSQAMEGVIKGQQAFHTRVDRLEDRVDQFEKHVNERFEQVDKRFDQVDKRFEKLEARFDHTDSRISGMNLEIVGMKKELQWLKRVMMAATCAIVLAASKYIFLA
;
A
#
# COMPACT_ATOMS: atom_id res chain seq x y z
N MET A 1 -36.02 -30.38 31.35
CA MET A 1 -37.46 -30.45 31.65
C MET A 1 -38.05 -31.24 30.51
N ILE A 2 -38.36 -32.52 30.75
CA ILE A 2 -38.93 -33.43 29.74
C ILE A 2 -40.29 -32.82 29.35
N PRO A 3 -40.63 -32.68 28.06
CA PRO A 3 -41.97 -32.25 27.68
C PRO A 3 -42.92 -33.26 28.30
N THR A 4 -43.75 -32.81 29.23
CA THR A 4 -44.70 -33.71 29.89
C THR A 4 -45.79 -33.93 28.86
N MET A 5 -45.57 -34.89 27.97
CA MET A 5 -46.54 -35.33 26.97
C MET A 5 -47.86 -35.54 27.70
N MET A 6 -48.92 -34.89 27.24
CA MET A 6 -50.23 -34.97 27.87
C MET A 6 -50.63 -36.45 27.97
N ASN A 7 -50.92 -36.92 29.18
CA ASN A 7 -51.35 -38.30 29.39
C ASN A 7 -52.80 -38.43 28.89
N THR A 8 -52.95 -38.82 27.62
CA THR A 8 -54.22 -38.95 26.92
C THR A 8 -55.20 -39.86 27.63
N HIS A 9 -54.72 -40.95 28.23
CA HIS A 9 -55.54 -41.87 29.02
C HIS A 9 -56.12 -41.22 30.29
N LYS A 10 -55.30 -40.44 31.00
CA LYS A 10 -55.76 -39.71 32.19
C LYS A 10 -56.75 -38.61 31.81
N ALA A 11 -56.48 -37.86 30.74
CA ALA A 11 -57.38 -36.83 30.22
C ALA A 11 -58.73 -37.41 29.81
N TYR A 12 -58.72 -38.51 29.06
CA TYR A 12 -59.91 -39.25 28.65
C TYR A 12 -60.75 -39.74 29.84
N LYS A 13 -60.12 -40.36 30.86
CA LYS A 13 -60.83 -40.77 32.09
C LYS A 13 -61.42 -39.60 32.86
N SER A 14 -60.73 -38.46 32.91
CA SER A 14 -61.25 -37.25 33.56
C SER A 14 -62.46 -36.69 32.83
N LEU A 15 -62.51 -36.77 31.49
CA LEU A 15 -63.67 -36.38 30.71
C LEU A 15 -64.86 -37.32 30.94
N GLN A 16 -64.63 -38.63 30.99
CA GLN A 16 -65.68 -39.60 31.35
C GLN A 16 -66.23 -39.35 32.76
N GLN A 17 -65.36 -39.03 33.75
CA GLN A 17 -65.79 -38.68 35.10
C GLN A 17 -66.60 -37.38 35.15
N ALA A 18 -66.40 -36.47 34.20
CA ALA A 18 -67.18 -35.25 34.04
C ALA A 18 -68.50 -35.47 33.29
N GLY A 19 -68.83 -36.71 32.90
CA GLY A 19 -70.07 -37.04 32.19
C GLY A 19 -70.01 -36.83 30.67
N VAL A 20 -68.82 -36.61 30.11
CA VAL A 20 -68.63 -36.56 28.65
C VAL A 20 -68.75 -37.99 28.09
N ASP A 21 -69.53 -38.16 27.03
CA ASP A 21 -69.68 -39.48 26.41
C ASP A 21 -68.36 -39.95 25.77
N GLU A 22 -68.26 -41.26 25.56
CA GLU A 22 -67.06 -41.93 25.10
C GLU A 22 -66.47 -41.31 23.82
N ARG A 23 -67.34 -40.95 22.89
CA ARG A 23 -66.98 -40.42 21.56
C ARG A 23 -66.63 -38.94 21.65
N GLN A 24 -67.33 -38.17 22.47
CA GLN A 24 -67.00 -36.77 22.73
C GLN A 24 -65.65 -36.62 23.47
N ALA A 25 -65.37 -37.50 24.43
CA ALA A 25 -64.13 -37.48 25.19
C ALA A 25 -62.92 -37.80 24.30
N GLU A 26 -63.09 -38.74 23.37
CA GLU A 26 -62.09 -39.08 22.37
C GLU A 26 -61.76 -37.89 21.46
N VAL A 27 -62.78 -37.27 20.86
CA VAL A 27 -62.62 -36.11 19.96
C VAL A 27 -61.97 -34.91 20.67
N LEU A 28 -62.34 -34.64 21.92
CA LEU A 28 -61.76 -33.53 22.70
C LEU A 28 -60.28 -33.77 23.04
N VAL A 29 -59.91 -35.00 23.41
CA VAL A 29 -58.51 -35.36 23.69
C VAL A 29 -57.68 -35.30 22.41
N GLU A 30 -58.26 -35.72 21.29
CA GLU A 30 -57.61 -35.69 19.97
C GLU A 30 -57.34 -34.24 19.53
N ILE A 31 -58.34 -33.36 19.56
CA ILE A 31 -58.17 -31.92 19.22
C ILE A 31 -57.14 -31.25 20.12
N PHE A 32 -57.16 -31.51 21.44
CA PHE A 32 -56.18 -30.92 22.36
C PHE A 32 -54.77 -31.49 22.17
N ALA A 33 -54.65 -32.77 21.79
CA ALA A 33 -53.37 -33.40 21.48
C ALA A 33 -52.78 -32.83 20.18
N GLU A 34 -53.60 -32.62 19.16
CA GLU A 34 -53.22 -31.95 17.92
C GLU A 34 -52.82 -30.48 18.16
N MET A 35 -53.58 -29.76 18.98
CA MET A 35 -53.26 -28.36 19.34
C MET A 35 -51.95 -28.25 20.14
N GLN A 36 -51.59 -29.25 20.95
CA GLN A 36 -50.29 -29.33 21.61
C GLN A 36 -49.14 -29.69 20.65
N GLN A 37 -49.45 -30.32 19.50
CA GLN A 37 -48.48 -30.61 18.43
C GLN A 37 -48.20 -29.41 17.51
N GLU A 38 -49.00 -28.34 17.60
CA GLU A 38 -48.82 -27.15 16.77
C GLU A 38 -47.48 -26.46 17.11
N HIS A 39 -46.70 -26.13 16.06
CA HIS A 39 -45.26 -25.80 16.07
C HIS A 39 -44.83 -24.60 16.97
N ALA A 40 -44.92 -24.74 18.28
CA ALA A 40 -44.28 -23.83 19.23
C ALA A 40 -42.77 -24.13 19.27
N LEU A 41 -41.93 -23.10 19.09
CA LEU A 41 -40.49 -23.18 19.31
C LEU A 41 -40.21 -23.83 20.68
N THR A 42 -39.60 -25.02 20.68
CA THR A 42 -39.30 -25.72 21.92
C THR A 42 -38.03 -25.16 22.55
N LYS A 43 -37.85 -25.39 23.85
CA LYS A 43 -36.57 -25.10 24.53
C LYS A 43 -35.38 -25.82 23.87
N ALA A 44 -35.61 -26.97 23.25
CA ALA A 44 -34.57 -27.72 22.54
C ALA A 44 -34.16 -26.99 21.25
N ASP A 45 -35.12 -26.48 20.47
CA ASP A 45 -34.86 -25.70 19.25
C ASP A 45 -34.09 -24.42 19.57
N LEU A 46 -34.46 -23.73 20.64
CA LEU A 46 -33.74 -22.55 21.15
C LEU A 46 -32.31 -22.89 21.59
N SER A 47 -32.11 -24.03 22.27
CA SER A 47 -30.77 -24.47 22.68
C SER A 47 -29.89 -24.80 21.48
N GLN A 48 -30.45 -25.44 20.46
CA GLN A 48 -29.74 -25.77 19.23
C GLN A 48 -29.37 -24.51 18.44
N ALA A 49 -30.28 -23.54 18.34
CA ALA A 49 -30.01 -22.24 17.74
C ALA A 49 -28.91 -21.48 18.49
N MET A 50 -28.96 -21.48 19.83
CA MET A 50 -27.93 -20.86 20.68
C MET A 50 -26.56 -21.51 20.47
N GLU A 51 -26.50 -22.84 20.35
CA GLU A 51 -25.25 -23.54 20.06
C GLU A 51 -24.68 -23.15 18.69
N GLY A 52 -25.55 -22.99 17.68
CA GLY A 52 -25.16 -22.47 16.37
C GLY A 52 -24.58 -21.06 16.43
N VAL A 53 -25.20 -20.17 17.23
CA VAL A 53 -24.71 -18.80 17.46
C VAL A 53 -23.35 -18.81 18.17
N ILE A 54 -23.17 -19.62 19.21
CA ILE A 54 -21.90 -19.73 19.94
C ILE A 54 -20.78 -20.21 19.02
N LYS A 55 -21.03 -21.23 18.20
CA LYS A 55 -20.08 -21.73 17.20
C LYS A 55 -19.74 -20.66 16.17
N GLY A 56 -20.75 -19.94 15.67
CA GLY A 56 -20.56 -18.82 14.75
C GLY A 56 -19.71 -17.70 15.35
N GLN A 57 -19.96 -17.34 16.61
CA GLN A 57 -19.21 -16.32 17.33
C GLN A 57 -17.75 -16.73 17.57
N GLN A 58 -17.50 -17.98 17.95
CA GLN A 58 -16.14 -18.51 18.09
C GLN A 58 -15.37 -18.48 16.77
N ALA A 59 -16.00 -18.94 15.68
CA ALA A 59 -15.40 -18.89 14.35
C ALA A 59 -15.13 -17.45 13.89
N PHE A 60 -15.99 -16.50 14.26
CA PHE A 60 -15.78 -15.08 14.00
C PHE A 60 -14.58 -14.53 14.77
N HIS A 61 -14.46 -14.79 16.08
CA HIS A 61 -13.29 -14.35 16.87
C HIS A 61 -11.98 -14.87 16.29
N THR A 62 -11.88 -16.17 15.97
CA THR A 62 -10.67 -16.72 15.35
C THR A 62 -10.33 -16.06 14.01
N ARG A 63 -11.34 -15.65 13.23
CA ARG A 63 -11.11 -14.93 11.97
C ARG A 63 -10.65 -13.49 12.20
N VAL A 64 -11.13 -12.83 13.25
CA VAL A 64 -10.72 -11.49 13.65
C VAL A 64 -9.26 -11.52 14.14
N ASP A 65 -8.90 -12.44 15.04
CA ASP A 65 -7.53 -12.59 15.53
C ASP A 65 -6.55 -12.79 14.35
N ARG A 66 -6.93 -13.64 13.39
CA ARG A 66 -6.11 -13.87 12.18
C ARG A 66 -6.03 -12.65 11.27
N LEU A 67 -7.05 -11.79 11.25
CA LEU A 67 -6.99 -10.53 10.50
C LEU A 67 -6.09 -9.52 11.19
N GLU A 68 -6.14 -9.42 12.52
CA GLU A 68 -5.24 -8.59 13.32
C GLU A 68 -3.78 -8.99 13.05
N ASP A 69 -3.45 -10.27 13.15
CA ASP A 69 -2.10 -10.78 12.83
C ASP A 69 -1.63 -10.41 11.41
N ARG A 70 -2.54 -10.48 10.43
CA ARG A 70 -2.22 -10.14 9.03
C ARG A 70 -2.02 -8.65 8.83
N VAL A 71 -2.77 -7.82 9.55
CA VAL A 71 -2.63 -6.36 9.53
C VAL A 71 -1.30 -5.96 10.16
N ASP A 72 -0.94 -6.55 11.30
CA ASP A 72 0.34 -6.32 11.96
C ASP A 72 1.54 -6.71 11.06
N GLN A 73 1.45 -7.87 10.41
CA GLN A 73 2.47 -8.32 9.46
C GLN A 73 2.56 -7.40 8.24
N PHE A 74 1.41 -6.94 7.73
CA PHE A 74 1.37 -6.00 6.61
C PHE A 74 2.01 -4.66 6.99
N GLU A 75 1.67 -4.10 8.15
CA GLU A 75 2.23 -2.85 8.65
C GLU A 75 3.76 -2.93 8.78
N LYS A 76 4.27 -4.01 9.40
CA LYS A 76 5.72 -4.25 9.51
C LYS A 76 6.40 -4.32 8.14
N HIS A 77 5.84 -5.10 7.23
CA HIS A 77 6.40 -5.24 5.88
C HIS A 77 6.42 -3.93 5.12
N VAL A 78 5.35 -3.13 5.24
CA VAL A 78 5.26 -1.80 4.62
C VAL A 78 6.32 -0.88 5.19
N ASN A 79 6.47 -0.81 6.51
CA ASN A 79 7.48 0.03 7.16
C ASN A 79 8.91 -0.35 6.73
N GLU A 80 9.24 -1.65 6.70
CA GLU A 80 10.56 -2.13 6.23
C GLU A 80 10.82 -1.73 4.77
N ARG A 81 9.80 -1.76 3.92
CA ARG A 81 9.92 -1.36 2.51
C ARG A 81 10.12 0.15 2.37
N PHE A 82 9.45 0.96 3.18
CA PHE A 82 9.65 2.41 3.20
C PHE A 82 11.06 2.77 3.68
N GLU A 83 11.56 2.15 4.75
CA GLU A 83 12.95 2.38 5.20
C GLU A 83 13.99 2.01 4.12
N GLN A 84 13.74 0.97 3.33
CA GLN A 84 14.60 0.62 2.20
C GLN A 84 14.53 1.66 1.08
N VAL A 85 13.37 2.25 0.85
CA VAL A 85 13.19 3.34 -0.13
C VAL A 85 13.97 4.58 0.33
N ASP A 86 13.84 4.98 1.60
CA ASP A 86 14.56 6.13 2.15
C ASP A 86 16.08 5.97 2.00
N LYS A 87 16.63 4.79 2.37
CA LYS A 87 18.06 4.48 2.18
C LYS A 87 18.51 4.58 0.73
N ARG A 88 17.65 4.25 -0.23
CA ARG A 88 17.96 4.37 -1.66
C ARG A 88 17.93 5.83 -2.11
N PHE A 89 17.01 6.64 -1.59
CA PHE A 89 17.00 8.09 -1.85
C PHE A 89 18.24 8.77 -1.30
N ASP A 90 18.67 8.46 -0.08
CA ASP A 90 19.93 8.97 0.49
C ASP A 90 21.15 8.66 -0.40
N GLN A 91 21.17 7.46 -1.01
CA GLN A 91 22.23 7.07 -1.95
C GLN A 91 22.15 7.83 -3.26
N VAL A 92 20.95 8.14 -3.74
CA VAL A 92 20.73 8.95 -4.94
C VAL A 92 21.21 10.38 -4.69
N ASP A 93 20.86 10.98 -3.55
CA ASP A 93 21.27 12.33 -3.19
C ASP A 93 22.80 12.46 -3.14
N LYS A 94 23.49 11.53 -2.47
CA LYS A 94 24.97 11.49 -2.47
C LYS A 94 25.59 11.37 -3.86
N ARG A 95 24.92 10.67 -4.79
CA ARG A 95 25.39 10.58 -6.19
C ARG A 95 25.17 11.89 -6.93
N PHE A 96 24.09 12.61 -6.66
CA PHE A 96 23.83 13.93 -7.22
C PHE A 96 24.83 14.97 -6.72
N GLU A 97 25.10 15.02 -5.41
CA GLU A 97 26.14 15.90 -4.85
C GLU A 97 27.51 15.66 -5.51
N LYS A 98 27.87 14.38 -5.71
CA LYS A 98 29.12 14.03 -6.42
C LYS A 98 29.10 14.45 -7.89
N LEU A 99 27.95 14.40 -8.56
CA LEU A 99 27.82 14.86 -9.94
C LEU A 99 27.95 16.39 -10.01
N GLU A 100 27.31 17.11 -9.11
CA GLU A 100 27.40 18.58 -8.99
C GLU A 100 28.86 19.03 -8.82
N ALA A 101 29.58 18.42 -7.87
CA ALA A 101 31.01 18.72 -7.68
C ALA A 101 31.87 18.44 -8.94
N ARG A 102 31.53 17.41 -9.73
CA ARG A 102 32.22 17.13 -11.00
C ARG A 102 31.88 18.14 -12.09
N PHE A 103 30.64 18.62 -12.13
CA PHE A 103 30.23 19.69 -13.04
C PHE A 103 30.95 21.00 -12.69
N ASP A 104 30.99 21.40 -11.43
CA ASP A 104 31.72 22.60 -10.98
C ASP A 104 33.20 22.52 -11.35
N HIS A 105 33.83 21.36 -11.14
CA HIS A 105 35.21 21.15 -11.54
C HIS A 105 35.41 21.26 -13.06
N THR A 106 34.46 20.73 -13.84
CA THR A 106 34.51 20.80 -15.31
C THR A 106 34.32 22.25 -15.79
N ASP A 107 33.38 22.99 -15.20
CA ASP A 107 33.13 24.39 -15.52
C ASP A 107 34.35 25.28 -15.20
N SER A 108 35.01 25.04 -14.06
CA SER A 108 36.26 25.69 -13.70
C SER A 108 37.37 25.43 -14.73
N ARG A 109 37.53 24.18 -15.19
CA ARG A 109 38.51 23.83 -16.22
C ARG A 109 38.20 24.49 -17.56
N ILE A 110 36.93 24.50 -17.98
CA ILE A 110 36.50 25.15 -19.24
C ILE A 110 36.76 26.66 -19.16
N SER A 111 36.45 27.28 -18.03
CA SER A 111 36.74 28.70 -17.78
C SER A 111 38.23 29.01 -17.87
N GLY A 112 39.08 28.16 -17.28
CA GLY A 112 40.54 28.26 -17.42
C GLY A 112 41.01 28.16 -18.87
N MET A 113 40.52 27.16 -19.62
CA MET A 113 40.85 27.00 -21.04
C MET A 113 40.41 28.21 -21.88
N ASN A 114 39.24 28.80 -21.58
CA ASN A 114 38.77 30.01 -22.25
C ASN A 114 39.72 31.20 -22.02
N LEU A 115 40.23 31.38 -20.78
CA LEU A 115 41.20 32.42 -20.47
C LEU A 115 42.51 32.22 -21.22
N GLU A 116 43.03 31.00 -21.26
CA GLU A 116 44.26 30.65 -22.01
C GLU A 116 44.09 30.94 -23.51
N ILE A 117 42.96 30.54 -24.11
CA ILE A 117 42.64 30.82 -25.51
C ILE A 117 42.61 32.33 -25.79
N VAL A 118 42.03 33.12 -24.88
CA VAL A 118 42.02 34.59 -25.00
C VAL A 118 43.45 35.15 -24.93
N GLY A 119 44.30 34.62 -24.05
CA GLY A 119 45.73 34.95 -23.97
C GLY A 119 46.45 34.67 -25.28
N MET A 120 46.35 33.43 -25.78
CA MET A 120 46.95 33.01 -27.05
C MET A 120 46.50 33.88 -28.23
N LYS A 121 45.22 34.27 -28.28
CA LYS A 121 44.70 35.18 -29.32
C LYS A 121 45.38 36.54 -29.28
N LYS A 122 45.66 37.09 -28.08
CA LYS A 122 46.38 38.37 -27.92
C LYS A 122 47.84 38.25 -28.34
N GLU A 123 48.52 37.18 -27.93
CA GLU A 123 49.91 36.92 -28.34
C GLU A 123 50.03 36.78 -29.86
N LEU A 124 49.11 36.04 -30.49
CA LEU A 124 49.07 35.92 -31.94
C LEU A 124 48.82 37.27 -32.64
N GLN A 125 47.96 38.12 -32.09
CA GLN A 125 47.74 39.47 -32.63
C GLN A 125 49.00 40.35 -32.48
N TRP A 126 49.69 40.25 -31.36
CA TRP A 126 50.95 40.97 -31.14
C TRP A 126 52.01 40.53 -32.15
N LEU A 127 52.21 39.22 -32.31
CA LEU A 127 53.13 38.65 -33.29
C LEU A 127 52.80 39.09 -34.73
N LYS A 128 51.52 39.07 -35.11
CA LYS A 128 51.08 39.56 -36.44
C LYS A 128 51.48 41.02 -36.67
N ARG A 129 51.31 41.89 -35.67
CA ARG A 129 51.68 43.31 -35.76
C ARG A 129 53.19 43.51 -35.89
N VAL A 130 53.98 42.78 -35.09
CA VAL A 130 55.45 42.84 -35.14
C VAL A 130 55.97 42.36 -36.49
N MET A 131 55.47 41.24 -36.99
CA MET A 131 55.85 40.71 -38.31
C MET A 131 55.51 41.69 -39.44
N MET A 132 54.32 42.32 -39.40
CA MET A 132 53.94 43.33 -40.38
C MET A 132 54.87 44.57 -40.34
N ALA A 133 55.26 45.02 -39.14
CA ALA A 133 56.22 46.12 -39.01
C ALA A 133 57.59 45.73 -39.56
N ALA A 134 58.06 44.52 -39.29
CA ALA A 134 59.33 44.01 -39.79
C ALA A 134 59.33 43.89 -41.32
N THR A 135 58.27 43.34 -41.92
CA THR A 135 58.16 43.25 -43.39
C THR A 135 58.09 44.63 -44.03
N CYS A 136 57.32 45.57 -43.48
CA CYS A 136 57.31 46.96 -43.95
C CYS A 136 58.69 47.61 -43.87
N ALA A 137 59.43 47.42 -42.78
CA ALA A 137 60.78 47.97 -42.61
C ALA A 137 61.77 47.41 -43.66
N ILE A 138 61.70 46.09 -43.92
CA ILE A 138 62.51 45.43 -44.96
C ILE A 138 62.18 46.00 -46.35
N VAL A 139 60.90 46.14 -46.69
CA VAL A 139 60.46 46.69 -47.99
C VAL A 139 60.92 48.14 -48.17
N LEU A 140 60.81 48.97 -47.13
CA LEU A 140 61.27 50.37 -47.16
C LEU A 140 62.80 50.46 -47.33
N ALA A 141 63.56 49.64 -46.61
CA ALA A 141 65.02 49.60 -46.73
C ALA A 141 65.47 49.17 -48.14
N ALA A 142 64.84 48.13 -48.70
CA ALA A 142 65.12 47.67 -50.06
C ALA A 142 64.79 48.74 -51.10
N SER A 143 63.65 49.42 -50.97
CA SER A 143 63.26 50.53 -51.86
C SER A 143 64.26 51.67 -51.79
N LYS A 144 64.67 52.08 -50.58
CA LYS A 144 65.67 53.14 -50.38
C LYS A 144 67.01 52.81 -51.06
N TYR A 145 67.47 51.56 -50.96
CA TYR A 145 68.71 51.12 -51.61
C TYR A 145 68.63 51.19 -53.14
N ILE A 146 67.51 50.80 -53.74
CA ILE A 146 67.32 50.79 -55.19
C ILE A 146 67.22 52.21 -55.78
N PHE A 147 66.60 53.17 -55.10
CA PHE A 147 66.39 54.53 -55.63
C PHE A 147 67.53 55.53 -55.35
N LEU A 148 68.42 55.25 -54.38
CA LEU A 148 69.55 56.12 -54.02
C LEU A 148 70.92 55.62 -54.54
N ALA A 149 70.97 54.43 -55.13
CA ALA A 149 72.14 53.89 -55.85
C ALA A 149 72.01 54.21 -57.35
#